data_AF-A0A1J4W3V6-F1
#
_entry.id   AF-A0A1J4W3V6-F1
#
_cell.length_a   1.000
_cell.length_b   1.000
_cell.length_c   1.000
_cell.angle_alpha   90.00
_cell.angle_beta   90.00
_cell.angle_gamma   90.00
#
_symmetry.space_group_name_H-M   'P 1'
#
loop_
_entity.id
_entity.type
_entity.pdbx_description
1 polymer ?
#
loop_
_entity_poly.entity_id
_entity_poly.type
_entity_poly.pdbx_seq_one_letter_code
_entity_poly.pdbx_strand_id
1 'polypeptide(L)'
;MEKRKFFTNGKTESWLNAIPLIAFFFAAALMYWSGVGFSGFVGSLAIPVALFLLVPLLNYIGVDSQATNWFIRAGIISLLAVIINLVPYILNPSVWASLAIDIIYLLTMIAVIIGVVMSLIKIKN
;
A
#
# COMPACT_ATOMS: atom_id res chain seq x y z
N MET A 1 8.84 17.35 37.23
CA MET A 1 9.18 18.50 36.38
C MET A 1 9.91 18.01 35.14
N GLU A 2 9.51 18.61 34.03
CA GLU A 2 9.79 18.34 32.62
C GLU A 2 11.20 17.89 32.26
N LYS A 3 11.27 16.94 31.31
CA LYS A 3 12.03 17.14 30.06
C LYS A 3 11.24 16.55 28.88
N ARG A 4 10.10 17.16 28.54
CA ARG A 4 9.60 17.09 27.17
C ARG A 4 10.60 17.85 26.31
N LYS A 5 11.59 17.14 25.77
CA LYS A 5 12.43 17.65 24.68
C LYS A 5 11.57 17.67 23.41
N PHE A 6 10.68 18.66 23.37
CA PHE A 6 9.96 19.12 22.20
C PHE A 6 11.00 19.85 21.32
N PHE A 7 11.90 19.09 20.70
CA PHE A 7 12.72 19.61 19.61
C PHE A 7 11.82 19.70 18.38
N THR A 8 11.06 20.78 18.30
CA THR A 8 10.65 21.39 17.04
C THR A 8 11.90 21.94 16.36
N ASN A 9 12.75 21.05 15.85
CA ASN A 9 13.78 21.41 14.89
C ASN A 9 13.15 21.31 13.50
N GLY A 10 12.73 22.46 12.95
CA GLY A 10 12.70 22.75 11.51
C GLY A 10 12.13 21.69 10.56
N LYS A 11 10.94 21.13 10.81
CA LYS A 11 10.29 20.17 9.89
C LYS A 11 9.46 20.83 8.79
N THR A 12 10.06 21.70 7.99
CA THR A 12 9.44 22.13 6.72
C THR A 12 9.57 21.07 5.60
N GLU A 13 10.31 19.98 5.85
CA GLU A 13 10.49 18.84 4.91
C GLU A 13 9.54 17.64 5.19
N SER A 14 8.52 17.82 6.04
CA SER A 14 7.60 16.75 6.48
C SER A 14 6.70 16.18 5.38
N TRP A 15 6.19 17.04 4.51
CA TRP A 15 5.20 16.67 3.50
C TRP A 15 5.87 16.06 2.26
N LEU A 16 7.18 16.26 2.10
CA LEU A 16 7.96 15.71 0.99
C LEU A 16 7.89 14.18 0.95
N ASN A 17 7.81 13.53 2.11
CA ASN A 17 7.62 12.08 2.23
C ASN A 17 6.26 11.58 1.71
N ALA A 18 5.26 12.47 1.63
CA ALA A 18 3.95 12.16 1.07
C ALA A 18 3.89 12.41 -0.45
N ILE A 19 4.84 13.16 -1.03
CA ILE A 19 4.85 13.46 -2.48
C ILE A 19 4.77 12.20 -3.33
N PRO A 20 5.55 11.13 -3.09
CA PRO A 20 5.47 9.93 -3.92
C PRO A 20 4.07 9.29 -3.91
N LEU A 21 3.43 9.24 -2.74
CA LEU A 21 2.09 8.69 -2.58
C LEU A 21 1.03 9.57 -3.26
N ILE A 22 1.12 10.89 -3.10
CA ILE A 22 0.21 11.86 -3.72
C ILE A 22 0.36 11.82 -5.25
N ALA A 23 1.59 11.84 -5.75
CA ALA A 23 1.88 11.75 -7.18
C ALA A 23 1.36 10.44 -7.79
N PHE A 24 1.51 9.34 -7.07
CA PHE A 24 0.97 8.05 -7.46
C PHE A 24 -0.57 8.06 -7.58
N PHE A 25 -1.28 8.54 -6.54
CA PHE A 25 -2.74 8.64 -6.60
C PHE A 25 -3.23 9.63 -7.66
N PHE A 26 -2.51 10.73 -7.87
CA PHE A 26 -2.83 11.69 -8.93
C PHE A 26 -2.67 11.08 -10.32
N ALA A 27 -1.58 10.35 -10.57
CA ALA A 27 -1.37 9.62 -11.82
C ALA A 27 -2.47 8.56 -12.04
N ALA A 28 -2.82 7.81 -10.98
CA ALA A 28 -3.90 6.82 -11.05
C ALA A 28 -5.26 7.46 -11.38
N ALA A 29 -5.57 8.62 -10.78
CA ALA A 29 -6.79 9.36 -11.06
C ALA A 29 -6.84 9.90 -12.49
N LEU A 30 -5.73 10.47 -12.99
CA LEU A 30 -5.63 10.94 -14.38
C LEU A 30 -5.82 9.80 -15.38
N MET A 31 -5.18 8.66 -15.13
CA MET A 31 -5.34 7.47 -15.98
C MET A 31 -6.80 6.97 -15.98
N TYR A 32 -7.46 6.90 -14.83
CA TYR A 32 -8.87 6.55 -14.74
C TYR A 32 -9.77 7.51 -15.54
N TRP A 33 -9.58 8.83 -15.40
CA TRP A 33 -10.34 9.83 -16.14
C TRP A 33 -10.04 9.88 -17.64
N SER A 34 -8.82 9.54 -18.03
CA SER A 34 -8.45 9.44 -19.45
C SER A 34 -9.08 8.24 -20.17
N GLY A 35 -9.77 7.35 -19.44
CA GLY A 35 -10.35 6.12 -20.00
C GLY A 35 -9.31 5.05 -20.32
N VAL A 36 -8.04 5.26 -19.94
CA VAL A 36 -6.99 4.24 -20.01
C VAL A 36 -7.29 3.21 -18.91
N GLY A 37 -7.85 2.08 -19.31
CA GLY A 37 -8.25 1.02 -18.38
C GLY A 37 -7.06 0.52 -17.54
N PHE A 38 -7.20 0.60 -16.22
CA PHE A 38 -6.35 -0.12 -15.28
C PHE A 38 -6.80 -1.58 -15.19
N SER A 39 -6.41 -2.40 -16.17
CA SER A 39 -6.72 -3.83 -16.16
C SER A 39 -5.46 -4.68 -16.28
N GLY A 40 -5.58 -5.95 -15.87
CA GLY A 40 -4.49 -6.92 -15.90
C GLY A 40 -3.29 -6.51 -15.03
N PHE A 41 -2.09 -6.67 -15.58
CA PHE A 41 -0.83 -6.44 -14.88
C PHE A 41 -0.69 -5.01 -14.32
N VAL A 42 -0.95 -3.98 -15.13
CA VAL A 42 -0.79 -2.58 -14.71
C VAL A 42 -1.78 -2.21 -13.61
N GLY A 43 -3.02 -2.69 -13.71
CA GLY A 43 -4.02 -2.60 -12.64
C GLY A 43 -3.57 -3.25 -11.34
N SER A 44 -3.05 -4.47 -11.44
CA SER A 44 -2.61 -5.24 -10.27
C SER A 44 -1.40 -4.63 -9.54
N LEU A 45 -0.55 -3.87 -10.24
CA LEU A 45 0.60 -3.17 -9.64
C LEU A 45 0.19 -2.01 -8.73
N ALA A 46 -0.99 -1.44 -8.92
CA ALA A 46 -1.37 -0.24 -8.20
C ALA A 46 -1.46 -0.47 -6.67
N ILE A 47 -1.95 -1.64 -6.26
CA ILE A 47 -2.15 -2.02 -4.86
C ILE A 47 -0.82 -2.17 -4.10
N PRO A 48 0.14 -3.01 -4.52
CA PRO A 48 1.42 -3.15 -3.80
C PRO A 48 2.20 -1.83 -3.79
N VAL A 49 2.20 -1.06 -4.88
CA VAL A 49 2.87 0.24 -4.94
C VAL A 49 2.27 1.21 -3.92
N ALA A 50 0.94 1.33 -3.88
CA ALA A 50 0.27 2.18 -2.89
C ALA A 50 0.63 1.79 -1.45
N LEU A 51 0.65 0.48 -1.15
CA LEU A 51 0.98 -0.02 0.19
C LEU A 51 2.42 0.29 0.58
N PHE A 52 3.39 0.11 -0.32
CA PHE A 52 4.79 0.45 -0.04
C PHE A 52 5.04 1.95 0.07
N LEU A 53 4.35 2.77 -0.73
CA LEU A 53 4.43 4.23 -0.63
C LEU A 53 3.78 4.77 0.66
N LEU A 54 2.87 4.01 1.25
CA LEU A 54 2.20 4.35 2.50
C LEU A 54 3.08 4.05 3.74
N VAL A 55 4.00 3.07 3.66
CA VAL A 55 4.95 2.72 4.74
C VAL A 55 5.79 3.89 5.26
N PRO A 56 6.52 4.68 4.44
CA PRO A 56 7.29 5.82 4.95
C PRO A 56 6.39 6.88 5.59
N LEU A 57 5.14 7.02 5.12
CA LEU A 57 4.17 7.94 5.70
C LEU A 57 3.71 7.48 7.09
N LEU A 58 3.41 6.19 7.25
CA LEU A 58 3.08 5.58 8.55
C LEU A 58 4.22 5.74 9.56
N ASN A 59 5.45 5.46 9.13
CA ASN A 59 6.63 5.65 9.98
C ASN A 59 6.82 7.13 10.35
N TYR A 60 6.51 8.05 9.45
CA TYR A 60 6.61 9.49 9.71
C TYR A 60 5.60 9.97 10.76
N ILE A 61 4.35 9.51 10.71
CA ILE A 61 3.30 9.87 11.69
C ILE A 61 3.46 9.13 13.04
N GLY A 62 4.49 8.28 13.17
CA GLY A 62 4.79 7.57 14.41
C GLY A 62 3.92 6.32 14.65
N VAL A 63 3.35 5.73 13.59
CA VAL A 63 2.66 4.44 13.68
C VAL A 63 3.67 3.36 14.07
N ASP A 64 3.20 2.39 14.86
CA ASP A 64 4.05 1.32 15.38
C ASP A 64 4.71 0.49 14.28
N SER A 65 5.93 0.01 14.54
CA SER A 65 6.62 -0.88 13.63
C SER A 65 5.85 -2.18 13.39
N GLN A 66 5.10 -2.69 14.37
CA GLN A 66 4.25 -3.87 14.17
C GLN A 66 3.10 -3.59 13.20
N ALA A 67 2.45 -2.44 13.33
CA ALA A 67 1.38 -2.04 12.42
C ALA A 67 1.93 -1.81 11.00
N THR A 68 3.04 -1.08 10.86
CA THR A 68 3.72 -0.86 9.57
C THR A 68 4.12 -2.19 8.91
N ASN A 69 4.59 -3.18 9.68
CA ASN A 69 4.94 -4.50 9.16
C ASN A 69 3.76 -5.22 8.51
N TRP A 70 2.52 -4.99 8.97
CA TRP A 70 1.32 -5.56 8.31
C TRP A 70 1.06 -4.94 6.94
N PHE A 71 1.31 -3.63 6.76
CA PHE A 71 1.23 -2.99 5.45
C PHE A 71 2.33 -3.50 4.50
N ILE A 72 3.55 -3.73 5.01
CA ILE A 72 4.63 -4.36 4.22
C ILE A 72 4.22 -5.78 3.79
N ARG A 73 3.68 -6.59 4.71
CA ARG A 73 3.19 -7.94 4.40
C ARG A 73 2.06 -7.91 3.37
N ALA A 74 1.10 -6.99 3.49
CA ALA A 74 0.05 -6.81 2.51
C ALA A 74 0.60 -6.43 1.12
N GLY A 75 1.62 -5.56 1.07
CA GLY A 75 2.33 -5.23 -0.16
C GLY A 75 3.00 -6.45 -0.80
N ILE A 76 3.66 -7.29 0.00
CA ILE A 76 4.29 -8.52 -0.49
C ILE A 76 3.26 -9.54 -0.97
N ILE A 77 2.15 -9.72 -0.25
CA ILE A 77 1.07 -10.62 -0.64
C ILE A 77 0.45 -10.16 -1.97
N SER A 78 0.15 -8.88 -2.12
CA SER A 78 -0.43 -8.33 -3.35
C SER A 78 0.51 -8.41 -4.56
N LEU A 79 1.83 -8.43 -4.38
CA LEU A 79 2.77 -8.73 -5.47
C LEU A 79 2.55 -10.13 -6.07
N LEU A 80 2.04 -11.10 -5.32
CA LEU A 80 1.70 -12.41 -5.86
C LEU A 80 0.58 -12.31 -6.91
N ALA A 81 -0.38 -11.41 -6.72
CA ALA A 81 -1.45 -11.18 -7.70
C ALA A 81 -0.87 -10.57 -8.99
N VAL A 82 0.15 -9.71 -8.87
CA VAL A 82 0.86 -9.15 -10.02
C VAL A 82 1.56 -10.25 -10.82
N ILE A 83 2.25 -11.15 -10.13
CA ILE A 83 2.95 -12.29 -10.76
C ILE A 83 1.94 -13.20 -11.48
N ILE A 84 0.80 -13.51 -10.85
CA ILE A 84 -0.23 -14.34 -11.48
C ILE A 84 -0.89 -13.62 -12.66
N ASN A 85 -1.11 -12.31 -12.59
CA ASN A 85 -1.60 -11.53 -13.73
C ASN A 85 -0.61 -11.47 -14.90
N LEU A 86 0.67 -11.78 -14.66
CA LEU A 86 1.66 -11.95 -15.73
C LEU A 86 1.50 -13.30 -16.46
N VAL A 87 0.94 -14.31 -15.80
CA VAL A 87 0.86 -15.69 -16.32
C VAL A 87 0.08 -15.76 -17.64
N PRO A 88 -1.10 -15.12 -17.83
CA PRO A 88 -1.80 -15.11 -19.11
C PRO A 88 -1.00 -14.52 -20.29
N TYR A 89 0.01 -13.68 -20.01
CA TYR A 89 0.90 -13.13 -21.04
C TYR A 89 2.02 -14.11 -21.42
N ILE A 90 2.29 -15.13 -20.58
CA ILE A 90 3.35 -16.11 -20.77
C ILE A 90 2.78 -17.49 -21.15
N LEU A 91 1.58 -17.82 -20.65
CA LEU A 91 0.89 -19.11 -20.78
C LEU A 91 -0.59 -18.86 -21.10
N ASN A 92 -1.25 -19.84 -21.74
CA ASN A 92 -2.67 -19.74 -22.10
C ASN A 92 -3.56 -19.39 -20.88
N PRO A 93 -4.57 -18.52 -21.04
CA PRO A 93 -5.40 -18.06 -19.93
C PRO A 93 -6.16 -19.23 -19.28
N SER A 94 -6.05 -19.32 -17.95
CA SER A 94 -6.64 -20.38 -17.13
C SER A 94 -7.60 -19.78 -16.10
N VAL A 95 -8.79 -20.36 -15.95
CA VAL A 95 -9.81 -19.96 -14.95
C VAL A 95 -9.26 -20.03 -13.51
N TRP A 96 -8.24 -20.85 -13.27
CA TRP A 96 -7.57 -20.95 -11.98
C TRP A 96 -6.78 -19.68 -11.62
N ALA A 97 -6.34 -18.90 -12.62
CA ALA A 97 -5.58 -17.67 -12.38
C ALA A 97 -6.47 -16.58 -11.76
N SER A 98 -7.70 -16.40 -12.25
CA SER A 98 -8.63 -15.41 -11.68
C SER A 98 -9.00 -15.74 -10.23
N LEU A 99 -9.30 -17.02 -9.93
CA LEU A 99 -9.58 -17.46 -8.57
C LEU A 99 -8.39 -17.21 -7.63
N ALA A 100 -7.17 -17.49 -8.07
CA ALA A 100 -5.97 -17.25 -7.26
C ALA A 100 -5.76 -15.76 -6.98
N ILE A 101 -5.98 -14.89 -7.98
CA ILE A 101 -5.91 -13.43 -7.83
C ILE A 101 -6.92 -12.94 -6.78
N ASP A 102 -8.16 -13.41 -6.84
CA ASP A 102 -9.21 -13.03 -5.88
C ASP A 102 -8.84 -13.42 -4.44
N ILE A 103 -8.31 -14.64 -4.25
CA ILE A 103 -7.82 -15.11 -2.94
C ILE A 103 -6.68 -14.23 -2.43
N ILE A 104 -5.73 -13.84 -3.29
CA ILE A 104 -4.62 -12.98 -2.91
C ILE A 104 -5.10 -11.60 -2.50
N TYR A 105 -6.07 -11.02 -3.22
CA TYR A 105 -6.65 -9.73 -2.82
C TYR A 105 -7.42 -9.82 -1.52
N LEU A 106 -8.12 -10.92 -1.26
CA LEU A 106 -8.79 -11.16 0.02
C LEU A 106 -7.78 -11.24 1.17
N LEU A 107 -6.67 -11.97 0.99
CA LEU A 107 -5.59 -12.02 1.99
C LEU A 107 -4.91 -10.66 2.20
N THR A 108 -4.71 -9.90 1.12
CA THR A 108 -4.19 -8.53 1.17
C THR A 108 -5.11 -7.64 2.01
N MET A 109 -6.42 -7.71 1.76
CA MET A 109 -7.43 -6.95 2.50
C MET A 109 -7.41 -7.29 3.99
N ILE A 110 -7.34 -8.57 4.34
CA ILE A 110 -7.24 -9.02 5.75
C ILE A 110 -5.98 -8.43 6.41
N ALA A 111 -4.83 -8.50 5.74
CA ALA A 111 -3.57 -7.95 6.26
C ALA A 111 -3.64 -6.43 6.47
N VAL A 112 -4.26 -5.68 5.54
CA VAL A 112 -4.48 -4.24 5.67
C VAL A 112 -5.40 -3.92 6.84
N ILE A 113 -6.51 -4.65 7.00
CA ILE A 113 -7.45 -4.47 8.13
C ILE A 113 -6.72 -4.66 9.45
N ILE A 114 -5.89 -5.70 9.58
CA ILE A 114 -5.09 -5.93 10.79
C ILE A 114 -4.13 -4.76 11.05
N GLY A 115 -3.42 -4.29 10.01
CA GLY A 115 -2.53 -3.14 10.10
C GLY A 115 -3.24 -1.86 10.55
N VAL A 116 -4.44 -1.59 10.03
CA VAL A 116 -5.28 -0.44 10.42
C VAL A 116 -5.73 -0.57 11.87
N VAL A 117 -6.26 -1.73 12.29
CA VAL A 117 -6.71 -1.96 13.67
C VAL A 117 -5.56 -1.77 14.66
N MET A 118 -4.37 -2.31 14.36
CA MET A 118 -3.18 -2.13 15.19
C MET A 118 -2.72 -0.66 15.26
N SER A 119 -2.80 0.06 14.14
CA SER A 119 -2.50 1.49 14.09
C SER A 119 -3.45 2.29 14.99
N LEU A 120 -4.75 1.98 14.96
CA LEU A 120 -5.79 2.69 15.73
C LEU A 120 -5.71 2.40 17.23
N ILE A 121 -5.47 1.15 17.63
CA ILE A 121 -5.37 0.78 19.06
C ILE A 121 -4.24 1.54 19.74
N LYS A 122 -3.10 1.73 19.06
CA LYS A 122 -1.94 2.39 19.66
C LYS A 122 -2.07 3.92 19.70
N ILE A 123 -2.78 4.55 18.76
CA ILE A 123 -3.05 6.00 18.81
C ILE A 123 -3.85 6.39 20.07
N LYS A 124 -4.60 5.45 20.65
CA LYS A 124 -5.43 5.67 21.85
C LYS A 124 -4.64 5.61 23.17
N ASN A 125 -3.44 5.01 23.19
CA ASN A 125 -2.61 4.81 24.38
C ASN A 125 -1.40 5.73 24.40
#